data_AF-A0A7J0FGA1-F1
#
_entry.id   AF-A0A7J0FGA1-F1
#
_cell.length_a   1.000
_cell.length_b   1.000
_cell.length_c   1.000
_cell.angle_alpha   90.00
_cell.angle_beta   90.00
_cell.angle_gamma   90.00
#
_symmetry.space_group_name_H-M   'P 1'
#
loop_
_entity.id
_entity.type
_entity.pdbx_description
1 polymer ?
#
loop_
_entity_poly.entity_id
_entity_poly.type
_entity_poly.pdbx_seq_one_letter_code
_entity_poly.pdbx_strand_id
1 'polypeptide(L)'
;MESQRHGKAGYSLTKLLARLKISICLINRAHGQHSVILAEDVAKYMEFNGEIVAGSRQIYLTYPAESSFHEQDVSQYFNKFGPVQDVRIPCQQKTMFGFVSFVFSKTVKQILMNGNPHFVCGARVLVKNLPGEIETC
;
A
#
# COMPACT_ATOMS: atom_id res chain seq x y z
N MET A 1 -0.29 -18.48 46.32
CA MET A 1 0.62 -17.48 46.92
C MET A 1 1.19 -16.64 45.81
N GLU A 2 0.73 -15.39 45.73
CA GLU A 2 1.15 -14.38 44.76
C GLU A 2 2.67 -14.24 44.70
N SER A 3 3.22 -14.41 43.49
CA SER A 3 4.59 -14.02 43.20
C SER A 3 4.61 -12.51 42.97
N GLN A 4 4.74 -11.77 44.07
CA GLN A 4 5.02 -10.36 44.09
C GLN A 4 6.40 -10.10 43.47
N ARG A 5 6.45 -9.87 42.16
CA ARG A 5 7.67 -9.38 41.50
C ARG A 5 7.71 -7.86 41.59
N HIS A 6 8.48 -7.39 42.55
CA HIS A 6 8.90 -6.00 42.71
C HIS A 6 9.73 -5.59 41.48
N GLY A 7 9.11 -4.96 40.49
CA GLY A 7 9.77 -4.40 39.31
C GLY A 7 10.01 -2.91 39.50
N LYS A 8 11.28 -2.51 39.63
CA LYS A 8 11.76 -1.12 39.72
C LYS A 8 11.09 -0.23 38.66
N ALA A 9 10.90 1.06 38.96
CA ALA A 9 10.41 2.09 38.02
C ALA A 9 11.38 2.30 36.84
N GLY A 10 11.46 1.32 35.95
CA GLY A 10 12.18 1.39 34.69
C GLY A 10 11.27 2.07 33.67
N TYR A 11 11.71 3.21 33.15
CA TYR A 11 11.03 3.82 32.02
C TYR A 11 11.22 2.93 30.78
N SER A 12 10.12 2.41 30.22
CA SER A 12 10.17 1.72 28.91
C SER A 12 10.75 2.67 27.86
N LEU A 13 11.60 2.16 26.96
CA LEU A 13 12.18 2.93 25.86
C LEU A 13 11.10 3.67 25.06
N THR A 14 9.94 3.05 24.83
CA THR A 14 8.79 3.71 24.17
C THR A 14 8.23 4.89 24.97
N LYS A 15 8.18 4.80 26.30
CA LYS A 15 7.76 5.91 27.18
C LYS A 15 8.78 7.04 27.20
N LEU A 16 10.07 6.73 27.08
CA LEU A 16 11.14 7.74 26.98
C LEU A 16 11.08 8.46 25.64
N LEU A 17 10.97 7.72 24.55
CA LEU A 17 10.88 8.28 23.19
C LEU A 17 9.62 9.13 23.02
N ALA A 18 8.48 8.72 23.59
CA ALA A 18 7.24 9.50 23.55
C ALA A 18 7.32 10.87 24.26
N ARG A 19 8.33 11.10 25.11
CA ARG A 19 8.57 12.39 25.76
C ARG A 19 9.37 13.36 24.88
N LEU A 20 10.07 12.86 23.86
CA LEU A 20 10.88 13.64 22.93
C LEU A 20 10.05 14.16 21.74
N LYS A 21 8.82 14.65 22.00
CA LYS A 21 7.84 15.06 20.99
C LYS A 21 8.31 16.18 20.06
N ILE A 22 9.38 16.89 20.42
CA ILE A 22 9.90 18.04 19.69
C ILE A 22 10.79 17.59 18.52
N SER A 23 11.51 16.48 18.65
CA SER A 23 12.50 16.04 17.67
C SER A 23 12.11 14.75 16.95
N ILE A 24 11.25 13.93 17.57
CA ILE A 24 10.87 12.63 17.03
C ILE A 24 9.38 12.35 17.18
N CYS A 25 8.85 11.61 16.21
CA CYS A 25 7.52 11.03 16.22
C CYS A 25 7.63 9.51 16.38
N LEU A 26 6.78 8.95 17.25
CA LEU A 26 6.65 7.51 17.43
C LEU A 26 5.41 7.03 16.69
N ILE A 27 5.57 6.12 15.73
CA ILE A 27 4.45 5.48 15.02
C ILE A 27 4.28 4.06 15.54
N ASN A 28 3.08 3.77 16.06
CA ASN A 28 2.69 2.44 16.47
C ASN A 28 2.38 1.59 15.22
N ARG A 29 3.01 0.44 15.08
CA ARG A 29 2.70 -0.54 14.03
C ARG A 29 1.88 -1.70 14.62
N ALA A 30 1.20 -2.45 13.75
CA ALA A 30 0.61 -3.73 14.11
C ALA A 30 1.67 -4.68 14.70
N HIS A 31 1.24 -5.67 15.49
CA HIS A 31 2.10 -6.69 16.12
C HIS A 31 3.09 -6.17 17.18
N GLY A 32 2.83 -5.00 17.78
CA GLY A 32 3.63 -4.48 18.91
C GLY A 32 4.97 -3.83 18.52
N GLN A 33 5.20 -3.62 17.22
CA GLN A 33 6.37 -2.91 16.73
C GLN A 33 6.15 -1.39 16.74
N HIS A 34 7.24 -0.63 16.88
CA HIS A 34 7.22 0.83 16.91
C HIS A 34 8.29 1.40 15.97
N SER A 35 7.99 2.50 15.28
CA SER A 35 8.96 3.25 14.48
C SER A 35 9.22 4.60 15.08
N VAL A 36 10.47 5.05 14.99
CA VAL A 36 10.89 6.40 15.38
C VAL A 36 11.30 7.14 14.11
N ILE A 37 10.73 8.31 13.89
CA ILE A 37 11.02 9.18 12.74
C ILE A 37 11.29 10.58 13.26
N LEU A 38 12.12 11.36 12.58
CA LEU A 38 12.34 12.76 12.93
C LEU A 38 11.06 13.58 12.69
N ALA A 39 10.74 14.50 13.60
CA ALA A 39 9.54 15.31 13.52
C ALA A 39 9.44 16.11 12.20
N GLU A 40 10.57 16.59 11.68
CA GLU A 40 10.68 17.31 10.42
C GLU A 40 10.43 16.44 9.17
N ASP A 41 10.69 15.13 9.28
CA ASP A 41 10.52 14.19 8.20
C ASP A 41 9.19 13.42 8.28
N VAL A 42 8.30 13.76 9.23
CA VAL A 42 7.00 13.11 9.38
C VAL A 42 6.17 13.23 8.10
N ALA A 43 6.10 14.41 7.49
CA ALA A 43 5.33 14.63 6.26
C ALA A 43 5.89 13.78 5.10
N LYS A 44 7.21 13.78 4.94
CA LYS A 44 7.90 12.94 3.93
C LYS A 44 7.70 11.46 4.22
N TYR A 45 7.75 11.03 5.48
CA TYR A 45 7.51 9.65 5.87
C TYR A 45 6.06 9.23 5.62
N MET A 46 5.07 10.08 5.89
CA MET A 46 3.67 9.78 5.55
C MET A 46 3.44 9.75 4.03
N GLU A 47 4.22 10.51 3.26
CA GLU A 47 4.21 10.53 1.79
C GLU A 47 5.00 9.37 1.14
N PHE A 48 6.00 8.82 1.84
CA PHE A 48 6.91 7.78 1.34
C PHE A 48 6.56 6.38 1.89
N ASN A 49 6.27 6.30 3.19
CA ASN A 49 5.80 5.14 3.92
C ASN A 49 4.30 5.27 4.15
N GLY A 50 3.52 5.31 3.06
CA GLY A 50 2.10 4.99 3.08
C GLY A 50 1.94 3.58 3.62
N GLU A 51 2.00 3.49 4.95
CA GLU A 51 2.04 2.36 5.84
C GLU A 51 2.75 1.10 5.32
N ILE A 52 3.65 0.58 6.15
CA ILE A 52 3.85 -0.88 6.26
C ILE A 52 2.61 -1.50 6.93
N VAL A 53 1.41 -1.05 6.53
CA VAL A 53 0.16 -1.78 6.64
C VAL A 53 0.20 -2.66 5.42
N ALA A 54 -0.25 -3.88 5.60
CA ALA A 54 -0.42 -4.86 4.53
C ALA A 54 -1.48 -4.38 3.52
N GLY A 55 -1.24 -3.24 2.87
CA GLY A 55 -1.97 -2.79 1.71
C GLY A 55 -1.25 -3.34 0.49
N SER A 56 -1.98 -4.06 -0.34
CA SER A 56 -1.44 -4.72 -1.51
C SER A 56 -0.76 -3.69 -2.38
N ARG A 57 0.43 -4.06 -2.84
CA ARG A 57 1.12 -3.33 -3.91
C ARG A 57 0.54 -3.67 -5.28
N GLN A 58 -0.62 -4.33 -5.32
CA GLN A 58 -1.20 -4.88 -6.51
C GLN A 58 -2.63 -4.37 -6.69
N ILE A 59 -2.96 -3.98 -7.92
CA ILE A 59 -4.33 -3.71 -8.35
C ILE A 59 -4.89 -4.86 -9.17
N TYR A 60 -6.20 -5.03 -9.11
CA TYR A 60 -6.97 -5.94 -9.95
C TYR A 60 -7.63 -5.16 -11.10
N LEU A 61 -7.46 -5.65 -12.32
CA LEU A 61 -8.03 -5.08 -13.54
C LEU A 61 -9.14 -5.97 -14.08
N THR A 62 -10.24 -5.35 -14.55
CA THR A 62 -11.26 -6.02 -15.39
C THR A 62 -11.56 -5.17 -16.62
N TYR A 63 -11.72 -5.80 -17.78
CA TYR A 63 -11.91 -5.11 -19.05
C TYR A 63 -12.70 -5.97 -20.05
N PRO A 64 -13.22 -5.40 -21.16
CA PRO A 64 -13.94 -6.16 -22.19
C PRO A 64 -13.07 -7.22 -22.88
N ALA A 65 -13.72 -8.29 -23.36
CA ALA A 65 -13.06 -9.39 -24.07
C ALA A 65 -12.40 -8.96 -25.38
N GLU A 66 -12.92 -7.91 -25.99
CA GLU A 66 -12.48 -7.34 -27.27
C GLU A 66 -11.25 -6.43 -27.11
N SER A 67 -10.73 -6.28 -25.89
CA SER A 67 -9.55 -5.45 -25.65
C SER A 67 -8.31 -6.07 -26.27
N SER A 68 -7.59 -5.30 -27.08
CA SER A 68 -6.40 -5.76 -27.81
C SER A 68 -5.08 -5.34 -27.17
N PHE A 69 -5.09 -4.79 -25.95
CA PHE A 69 -3.87 -4.38 -25.26
C PHE A 69 -3.15 -5.56 -24.62
N HIS A 70 -1.85 -5.41 -24.45
CA HIS A 70 -0.99 -6.42 -23.82
C HIS A 70 -0.34 -5.89 -22.53
N GLU A 71 0.43 -6.74 -21.86
CA GLU A 71 1.07 -6.42 -20.57
C GLU A 71 1.96 -5.17 -20.67
N GLN A 72 2.63 -4.96 -21.81
CA GLN A 72 3.46 -3.79 -22.06
C GLN A 72 2.66 -2.49 -22.10
N ASP A 73 1.49 -2.47 -22.73
CA ASP A 73 0.61 -1.30 -22.81
C ASP A 73 0.09 -0.90 -21.43
N VAL A 74 -0.31 -1.92 -20.64
CA VAL A 74 -0.74 -1.75 -19.26
C VAL A 74 0.39 -1.20 -18.40
N SER A 75 1.60 -1.77 -18.53
CA SER A 75 2.79 -1.26 -17.83
C SER A 75 3.07 0.20 -18.19
N GLN A 76 3.07 0.54 -19.48
CA GLN A 76 3.31 1.91 -19.95
C GLN A 76 2.26 2.90 -19.42
N TYR A 77 0.98 2.52 -19.39
CA TYR A 77 -0.08 3.36 -18.86
C TYR A 77 0.08 3.58 -17.34
N PHE A 78 0.25 2.50 -16.58
CA PHE A 78 0.29 2.58 -15.12
C PHE A 78 1.61 3.12 -14.56
N ASN A 79 2.70 3.09 -15.33
CA ASN A 79 3.97 3.74 -14.97
C ASN A 79 3.84 5.27 -14.75
N LYS A 80 2.77 5.90 -15.23
CA LYS A 80 2.46 7.32 -14.96
C LYS A 80 2.12 7.60 -13.50
N PHE A 81 1.61 6.61 -12.78
CA PHE A 81 1.23 6.75 -11.37
C PHE A 81 2.38 6.35 -10.43
N GLY A 82 3.24 5.43 -10.87
CA GLY A 82 4.42 4.99 -10.14
C GLY A 82 5.08 3.79 -10.81
N PRO A 83 6.31 3.43 -10.40
CA PRO A 83 7.05 2.34 -11.01
C PRO A 83 6.32 1.00 -10.89
N VAL A 84 6.00 0.43 -12.05
CA VAL A 84 5.40 -0.90 -12.19
C VAL A 84 6.49 -1.96 -12.00
N GLN A 85 6.22 -2.93 -11.13
CA GLN A 85 7.09 -4.08 -10.87
C GLN A 85 6.79 -5.26 -11.80
N ASP A 86 5.51 -5.59 -11.99
CA ASP A 86 5.05 -6.76 -12.76
C ASP A 86 3.65 -6.49 -13.32
N VAL A 87 3.35 -7.02 -14.50
CA VAL A 87 2.01 -7.02 -15.09
C VAL A 87 1.68 -8.44 -15.50
N ARG A 88 0.47 -8.89 -15.18
CA ARG A 88 0.03 -10.25 -15.49
C ARG A 88 -1.37 -10.24 -16.06
N ILE A 89 -1.52 -10.74 -17.29
CA ILE A 89 -2.81 -10.85 -17.97
C ILE A 89 -3.07 -12.34 -18.29
N PRO A 90 -3.77 -13.07 -17.41
CA PRO A 90 -4.14 -14.45 -17.70
C PRO A 90 -5.10 -14.52 -18.88
N CYS A 91 -4.76 -15.34 -19.88
CA CYS A 91 -5.67 -15.63 -21.00
C CYS A 91 -6.72 -16.65 -20.54
N GLN A 92 -7.89 -16.17 -20.11
CA GLN A 92 -9.04 -17.00 -19.78
C GLN A 92 -10.20 -16.76 -20.76
N GLN A 93 -10.86 -17.84 -21.19
CA GLN A 93 -11.86 -17.82 -22.27
C GLN A 93 -13.17 -17.07 -21.92
N LYS A 94 -13.47 -16.84 -20.64
CA LYS A 94 -14.76 -16.30 -20.18
C LYS A 94 -14.71 -14.93 -19.50
N THR A 95 -13.54 -14.50 -19.03
CA THR A 95 -13.39 -13.21 -18.33
C THR A 95 -12.02 -12.64 -18.57
N MET A 96 -11.98 -11.38 -18.99
CA MET A 96 -10.75 -10.63 -19.13
C MET A 96 -10.43 -9.90 -17.83
N PHE A 97 -9.32 -10.31 -17.21
CA PHE A 97 -8.79 -9.68 -16.02
C PHE A 97 -7.28 -9.69 -16.05
N GLY A 98 -6.70 -8.81 -15.24
CA GLY A 98 -5.26 -8.73 -15.08
C GLY A 98 -4.88 -8.18 -13.73
N PHE A 99 -3.59 -8.18 -13.46
CA PHE A 99 -3.04 -7.61 -12.25
C PHE A 99 -1.84 -6.76 -12.58
N VAL A 100 -1.66 -5.68 -11.83
CA VAL A 100 -0.46 -4.83 -11.90
C VAL A 100 0.11 -4.70 -10.51
N SER A 101 1.37 -5.11 -10.35
CA SER A 101 2.14 -4.96 -9.12
C SER A 101 3.03 -3.73 -9.24
N PHE A 102 3.10 -2.93 -8.19
CA PHE A 102 3.90 -1.71 -8.11
C PHE A 102 5.04 -1.89 -7.11
N VAL A 103 6.10 -1.11 -7.27
CA VAL A 103 7.18 -1.07 -6.27
C VAL A 103 6.67 -0.46 -4.97
N PHE A 104 5.80 0.56 -5.05
CA PHE A 104 5.28 1.31 -3.90
C PHE A 104 3.78 1.09 -3.68
N SER A 105 3.37 0.77 -2.45
CA SER A 105 1.97 0.60 -2.02
C SER A 105 1.14 1.88 -2.18
N LYS A 106 1.75 3.06 -1.99
CA LYS A 106 1.07 4.35 -2.17
C LYS A 106 0.49 4.53 -3.57
N THR A 107 1.13 3.93 -4.59
CA THR A 107 0.68 4.00 -6.00
C THR A 107 -0.71 3.40 -6.14
N VAL A 108 -0.97 2.29 -5.45
CA VAL A 108 -2.28 1.62 -5.45
C VAL A 108 -3.34 2.54 -4.87
N LYS A 109 -3.09 3.14 -3.70
CA LYS A 109 -4.00 4.11 -3.08
C LYS A 109 -4.31 5.28 -4.02
N GLN A 110 -3.28 5.85 -4.66
CA GLN A 110 -3.44 6.96 -5.61
C GLN A 110 -4.29 6.58 -6.83
N ILE A 111 -4.05 5.40 -7.43
CA ILE A 111 -4.82 4.94 -8.59
C ILE A 111 -6.29 4.74 -8.22
N LEU A 112 -6.58 4.12 -7.06
CA LEU A 112 -7.95 3.89 -6.62
C LEU A 112 -8.69 5.20 -6.31
N MET A 113 -8.00 6.19 -5.72
CA MET A 113 -8.55 7.52 -5.48
C MET A 113 -8.82 8.30 -6.78
N ASN A 114 -8.02 8.06 -7.82
CA ASN A 114 -8.23 8.65 -9.14
C ASN A 114 -9.53 8.16 -9.80
N GLY A 115 -10.06 7.03 -9.33
CA GLY A 115 -11.37 6.52 -9.72
C GLY A 115 -11.39 5.77 -11.06
N ASN A 116 -12.59 5.33 -11.45
CA ASN A 116 -12.84 4.54 -12.65
C ASN A 116 -13.70 5.31 -13.66
N PRO A 117 -13.57 5.04 -14.98
CA PRO A 117 -12.68 4.05 -15.60
C PRO A 117 -11.31 4.60 -16.00
N HIS A 118 -10.36 3.69 -16.20
CA HIS A 118 -9.09 3.96 -16.89
C HIS A 118 -9.20 3.58 -18.36
N PHE A 119 -8.33 4.16 -19.20
CA PHE A 119 -8.28 3.88 -20.64
C PHE A 119 -6.87 3.46 -21.06
N VAL A 120 -6.71 2.19 -21.45
CA VAL A 120 -5.45 1.61 -21.95
C VAL A 120 -5.63 1.29 -23.43
N CYS A 121 -4.83 1.90 -24.30
CA CYS A 121 -4.98 1.79 -25.76
C CYS A 121 -6.43 2.05 -26.25
N GLY A 122 -7.17 2.94 -25.59
CA GLY A 122 -8.57 3.24 -25.89
C GLY A 122 -9.60 2.25 -25.32
N ALA A 123 -9.16 1.10 -24.78
CA ALA A 123 -10.04 0.15 -24.11
C ALA A 123 -10.35 0.58 -22.68
N ARG A 124 -11.61 0.41 -22.27
CA ARG A 124 -12.09 0.74 -20.92
C ARG A 124 -11.63 -0.33 -19.91
N VAL A 125 -10.86 0.08 -18.91
CA VAL A 125 -10.34 -0.77 -17.84
C VAL A 125 -10.91 -0.29 -16.50
N LEU A 126 -11.39 -1.23 -15.69
CA LEU A 126 -11.81 -0.98 -14.32
C LEU A 126 -10.75 -1.51 -13.36
N VAL A 127 -10.37 -0.67 -12.40
CA VAL A 127 -9.41 -0.95 -11.35
C VAL A 127 -10.13 -1.17 -10.02
N LYS A 128 -9.72 -2.20 -9.29
CA LYS A 128 -10.21 -2.53 -7.94
C LYS A 128 -9.05 -2.97 -7.05
N ASN A 129 -9.31 -2.98 -5.74
CA ASN A 129 -8.46 -3.69 -4.78
C ASN A 129 -8.39 -5.18 -5.11
N LEU A 130 -7.30 -5.82 -4.70
CA LEU A 130 -7.15 -7.26 -4.85
C LEU A 130 -8.24 -7.99 -4.04
N PRO A 131 -8.98 -8.95 -4.63
CA PRO A 131 -10.01 -9.69 -3.91
C PRO A 131 -9.39 -10.49 -2.76
N GLY A 132 -9.76 -10.16 -1.52
CA GLY A 132 -9.24 -10.79 -0.31
C GLY A 132 -8.59 -9.81 0.68
N GLU A 133 -8.30 -8.58 0.26
CA GLU A 133 -7.95 -7.51 1.21
C GLU A 133 -9.23 -6.92 1.81
N ILE A 134 -9.48 -7.28 3.07
CA ILE A 134 -10.50 -6.61 3.87
C ILE A 134 -9.98 -5.21 4.17
N GLU A 135 -10.67 -4.19 3.68
CA GLU A 135 -10.48 -2.81 4.13
C GLU A 135 -10.63 -2.79 5.65
N THR A 136 -9.51 -2.72 6.36
CA THR A 136 -9.55 -2.52 7.81
C THR A 136 -9.75 -1.03 8.00
N CYS A 137 -10.99 -0.65 8.31
CA CYS A 137 -11.40 0.73 8.64
C CYS A 137 -10.60 1.32 9.81
#